data_AF-A0A960JWM2-F1
#
_entry.id   AF-A0A960JWM2-F1
#
_cell.length_a   1.000
_cell.length_b   1.000
_cell.length_c   1.000
_cell.angle_alpha   90.00
_cell.angle_beta   90.00
_cell.angle_gamma   90.00
#
_symmetry.space_group_name_H-M   'P 1'
#
loop_
_entity.id
_entity.type
_entity.pdbx_description
1 polymer ?
#
loop_
_entity_poly.entity_id
_entity_poly.type
_entity_poly.pdbx_seq_one_letter_code
_entity_poly.pdbx_strand_id
1 'polypeptide(L)'
;TGFDIDAAKMTRLDAHDSYVGAVAGADLKAQAEAGRLDWTTDFARLAECQAILICVPTPLTRQREPDLSFVEATTREIARHIRPGTMVVLESTTYPGTTEEVLAPILAESGLTLGEDIFLGFSPEREDPGNARYNTASIPKIVAGSGEMAGQLVESLYAGIVDQVVRVST
;
A
#
# COMPACT_ATOMS: atom_id res chain seq x y z
N THR A 1 -7.82 -7.73 1.07
CA THR A 1 -6.87 -8.81 0.81
C THR A 1 -5.45 -8.34 0.94
N GLY A 2 -4.66 -9.00 1.78
CA GLY A 2 -3.20 -8.82 1.82
C GLY A 2 -2.50 -9.72 0.81
N PHE A 3 -1.46 -9.21 0.15
CA PHE A 3 -0.68 -9.95 -0.85
C PHE A 3 0.77 -10.05 -0.39
N ASP A 4 1.33 -11.25 -0.39
CA ASP A 4 2.77 -11.44 -0.12
C ASP A 4 3.28 -12.62 -0.95
N ILE A 5 4.55 -12.57 -1.33
CA ILE A 5 5.22 -13.66 -2.05
C ILE A 5 5.56 -14.83 -1.11
N ASP A 6 5.61 -14.58 0.20
CA ASP A 6 5.97 -15.57 1.21
C ASP A 6 4.75 -16.38 1.68
N ALA A 7 4.61 -17.59 1.14
CA ALA A 7 3.56 -18.53 1.53
C ALA A 7 3.62 -18.94 3.02
N ALA A 8 4.79 -18.83 3.68
CA ALA A 8 4.89 -19.11 5.10
C ALA A 8 4.17 -18.04 5.93
N LYS A 9 4.15 -16.78 5.49
CA LYS A 9 3.35 -15.73 6.14
C LYS A 9 1.86 -16.03 6.03
N MET A 10 1.39 -16.46 4.87
CA MET A 10 -0.01 -16.85 4.67
C MET A 10 -0.41 -17.97 5.64
N THR A 11 0.43 -19.00 5.75
CA THR A 11 0.21 -20.12 6.68
C THR A 11 0.10 -19.65 8.14
N ARG A 12 0.92 -18.69 8.55
CA ARG A 12 0.85 -18.12 9.92
C ARG A 12 -0.41 -17.29 10.13
N LEU A 13 -0.76 -16.46 9.15
CA LEU A 13 -1.97 -15.63 9.21
C LEU A 13 -3.23 -16.50 9.23
N ASP A 14 -3.28 -17.61 8.48
CA ASP A 14 -4.37 -18.61 8.52
C ASP A 14 -4.55 -19.23 9.92
N ALA A 15 -3.45 -19.39 10.64
CA ALA A 15 -3.46 -19.82 12.04
C ALA A 15 -3.78 -18.67 13.03
N HIS A 16 -4.04 -17.46 12.52
CA HIS A 16 -4.20 -16.22 13.29
C HIS A 16 -2.99 -15.88 14.16
N ASP A 17 -1.81 -16.33 13.75
CA ASP A 17 -0.52 -16.00 14.36
C ASP A 17 0.04 -14.74 13.67
N SER A 18 -0.23 -13.58 14.29
CA SER A 18 0.27 -12.30 13.79
C SER A 18 1.79 -12.20 13.96
N TYR A 19 2.50 -12.00 12.85
CA TYR A 19 3.91 -11.63 12.88
C TYR A 19 4.12 -10.10 13.01
N VAL A 20 3.04 -9.31 12.97
CA VAL A 20 3.07 -7.86 13.16
C VAL A 20 2.75 -7.57 14.62
N GLY A 21 3.76 -7.11 15.38
CA GLY A 21 3.65 -6.98 16.83
C GLY A 21 2.54 -6.04 17.32
N ALA A 22 2.14 -5.06 16.51
CA ALA A 22 1.06 -4.13 16.82
C ALA A 22 -0.35 -4.73 16.60
N VAL A 23 -0.47 -5.90 15.97
CA VAL A 23 -1.74 -6.52 15.62
C VAL A 23 -1.90 -7.81 16.40
N ALA A 24 -2.94 -7.90 17.23
CA ALA A 24 -3.22 -9.13 17.98
C ALA A 24 -3.84 -10.21 17.09
N GLY A 25 -3.49 -11.47 17.34
CA GLY A 25 -4.10 -12.61 16.62
C GLY A 25 -5.62 -12.70 16.80
N ALA A 26 -6.15 -12.24 17.94
CA ALA A 26 -7.59 -12.16 18.18
C ALA A 26 -8.29 -11.18 17.22
N ASP A 27 -7.65 -10.04 16.91
CA ASP A 27 -8.18 -9.07 15.97
C ASP A 27 -8.17 -9.62 14.54
N LEU A 28 -7.06 -10.26 14.13
CA LEU A 28 -6.98 -10.95 12.84
C LEU A 28 -8.14 -11.94 12.68
N LYS A 29 -8.36 -12.78 13.70
CA LYS A 29 -9.45 -13.76 13.71
C LYS A 29 -10.81 -13.11 13.55
N ALA A 30 -11.10 -12.09 14.35
CA ALA A 30 -12.37 -11.39 14.31
C ALA A 30 -12.65 -10.76 12.93
N GLN A 31 -11.63 -10.19 12.27
CA GLN A 31 -11.78 -9.60 10.94
C GLN A 31 -11.92 -10.66 9.84
N ALA A 32 -11.19 -11.77 9.94
CA ALA A 32 -11.25 -12.88 8.99
C ALA A 32 -12.61 -13.60 9.05
N GLU A 33 -13.11 -13.94 10.24
CA GLU A 33 -14.43 -14.57 10.42
C GLU A 33 -15.58 -13.67 9.96
N ALA A 34 -15.38 -12.35 10.01
CA ALA A 34 -16.34 -11.38 9.50
C ALA A 34 -16.25 -11.14 7.98
N GLY A 35 -15.35 -11.83 7.26
CA GLY A 35 -15.17 -11.69 5.82
C GLY A 35 -14.59 -10.34 5.38
N ARG A 36 -13.97 -9.58 6.29
CA ARG A 36 -13.36 -8.27 6.01
C ARG A 36 -11.86 -8.35 5.76
N LEU A 37 -11.23 -9.47 6.11
CA LEU A 37 -9.80 -9.69 5.98
C LEU A 37 -9.52 -11.07 5.41
N ASP A 38 -8.66 -11.11 4.41
CA ASP A 38 -8.09 -12.31 3.82
C ASP A 38 -6.69 -11.96 3.29
N TRP A 39 -5.95 -12.98 2.88
CA TRP A 39 -4.62 -12.83 2.31
C TRP A 39 -4.33 -13.93 1.30
N THR A 40 -3.39 -13.70 0.39
CA THR A 40 -3.09 -14.64 -0.69
C THR A 40 -1.68 -14.44 -1.25
N THR A 41 -1.16 -15.49 -1.90
CA THR A 41 0.00 -15.40 -2.79
C THR A 41 -0.41 -15.34 -4.27
N ASP A 42 -1.72 -15.36 -4.57
CA ASP A 42 -2.25 -15.24 -5.93
C ASP A 42 -2.45 -13.77 -6.30
N PHE A 43 -1.46 -13.19 -6.98
CA PHE A 43 -1.47 -11.79 -7.40
C PHE A 43 -2.46 -11.51 -8.55
N ALA A 44 -3.03 -12.54 -9.20
CA ALA A 44 -4.09 -12.31 -10.19
C ALA A 44 -5.34 -11.67 -9.57
N ARG A 45 -5.54 -11.89 -8.27
CA ARG A 45 -6.62 -11.27 -7.48
C ARG A 45 -6.46 -9.78 -7.25
N LEU A 46 -5.32 -9.17 -7.61
CA LEU A 46 -5.20 -7.71 -7.64
C LEU A 46 -6.23 -7.06 -8.57
N ALA A 47 -6.73 -7.80 -9.58
CA ALA A 47 -7.81 -7.36 -10.45
C ALA A 47 -9.16 -7.15 -9.72
N GLU A 48 -9.32 -7.67 -8.50
CA GLU A 48 -10.50 -7.50 -7.64
C GLU A 48 -10.42 -6.19 -6.82
N CYS A 49 -9.25 -5.59 -6.71
CA CYS A 49 -9.00 -4.44 -5.83
C CYS A 49 -9.32 -3.11 -6.51
N GLN A 50 -9.97 -2.20 -5.78
CA GLN A 50 -10.20 -0.82 -6.20
C GLN A 50 -9.09 0.13 -5.74
N ALA A 51 -8.41 -0.22 -4.65
CA ALA A 51 -7.25 0.48 -4.13
C ALA A 51 -6.17 -0.54 -3.74
N ILE A 52 -4.93 -0.27 -4.11
CA ILE A 52 -3.77 -1.12 -3.86
C ILE A 52 -2.71 -0.29 -3.14
N LEU A 53 -2.31 -0.72 -1.94
CA LEU A 53 -1.31 -0.05 -1.11
C LEU A 53 0.00 -0.85 -1.17
N ILE A 54 1.09 -0.22 -1.59
CA ILE A 54 2.41 -0.84 -1.70
C ILE A 54 3.19 -0.58 -0.41
N CYS A 55 3.33 -1.63 0.40
CA CYS A 55 4.01 -1.61 1.70
C CYS A 55 5.19 -2.60 1.75
N VAL A 56 5.98 -2.66 0.66
CA VAL A 56 7.12 -3.58 0.52
C VAL A 56 8.40 -2.96 1.09
N PRO A 57 9.41 -3.77 1.49
CA PRO A 57 10.64 -3.22 2.04
C PRO A 57 11.45 -2.43 0.99
N THR A 58 12.12 -1.38 1.44
CA THR A 58 13.09 -0.60 0.66
C THR A 58 14.44 -0.59 1.39
N PRO A 59 15.14 -1.74 1.44
CA PRO A 59 16.40 -1.83 2.17
C PRO A 59 17.43 -0.90 1.54
N LEU A 60 18.50 -0.57 2.26
CA LEU A 60 19.56 0.26 1.72
C LEU A 60 20.57 -0.57 0.92
N THR A 61 20.98 -0.04 -0.23
CA THR A 61 22.12 -0.55 -1.01
C THR A 61 23.44 -0.31 -0.25
N ARG A 62 24.55 -0.86 -0.78
CA ARG A 62 25.89 -0.61 -0.22
C ARG A 62 26.26 0.88 -0.19
N GLN A 63 25.68 1.65 -1.11
CA GLN A 63 25.85 3.10 -1.25
C GLN A 63 24.93 3.91 -0.31
N ARG A 64 24.10 3.24 0.51
CA ARG A 64 23.10 3.84 1.41
C ARG A 64 21.95 4.55 0.68
N GLU A 65 21.66 4.11 -0.53
CA GLU A 65 20.48 4.54 -1.29
C GLU A 65 19.36 3.51 -1.11
N PRO A 66 18.08 3.89 -1.15
CA PRO A 66 16.98 2.94 -1.16
C PRO A 66 17.08 1.97 -2.35
N ASP A 67 17.02 0.67 -2.08
CA ASP A 67 16.86 -0.37 -3.09
C ASP A 67 15.37 -0.46 -3.45
N LEU A 68 15.03 0.03 -4.65
CA LEU A 68 13.66 0.03 -5.16
C LEU A 68 13.25 -1.27 -5.84
N SER A 69 14.11 -2.29 -5.92
CA SER A 69 13.82 -3.53 -6.65
C SER A 69 12.51 -4.19 -6.22
N PHE A 70 12.19 -4.15 -4.92
CA PHE A 70 10.92 -4.65 -4.38
C PHE A 70 9.71 -3.82 -4.81
N VAL A 71 9.83 -2.49 -4.79
CA VAL A 71 8.78 -1.57 -5.22
C VAL A 71 8.53 -1.75 -6.72
N GLU A 72 9.58 -1.80 -7.54
CA GLU A 72 9.46 -2.00 -8.98
C GLU A 72 8.86 -3.37 -9.31
N ALA A 73 9.33 -4.45 -8.67
CA ALA A 73 8.79 -5.79 -8.90
C ALA A 73 7.30 -5.87 -8.56
N THR A 74 6.90 -5.28 -7.42
CA THR A 74 5.49 -5.20 -7.01
C THR A 74 4.67 -4.38 -8.00
N THR A 75 5.21 -3.24 -8.45
CA THR A 75 4.52 -2.38 -9.43
C THR A 75 4.32 -3.09 -10.77
N ARG A 76 5.30 -3.86 -11.24
CA ARG A 76 5.16 -4.68 -12.46
C ARG A 76 4.10 -5.76 -12.30
N GLU A 77 4.00 -6.37 -11.12
CA GLU A 77 2.96 -7.36 -10.84
C GLU A 77 1.57 -6.72 -10.82
N ILE A 78 1.44 -5.53 -10.23
CA ILE A 78 0.21 -4.73 -10.30
C ILE A 78 -0.13 -4.41 -11.76
N ALA A 79 0.82 -3.93 -12.56
CA ALA A 79 0.59 -3.57 -13.96
C ALA A 79 0.05 -4.73 -14.82
N ARG A 80 0.38 -5.99 -14.49
CA ARG A 80 -0.14 -7.18 -15.19
C ARG A 80 -1.61 -7.48 -14.93
N HIS A 81 -2.12 -7.05 -13.77
CA HIS A 81 -3.45 -7.44 -13.29
C HIS A 81 -4.40 -6.25 -13.08
N ILE A 82 -3.88 -5.03 -13.12
CA ILE A 82 -4.63 -3.80 -12.86
C ILE A 82 -5.80 -3.62 -13.84
N ARG A 83 -6.88 -3.04 -13.33
CA ARG A 83 -8.09 -2.71 -14.09
C ARG A 83 -8.33 -1.19 -14.10
N PRO A 84 -9.05 -0.65 -15.09
CA PRO A 84 -9.48 0.74 -15.06
C PRO A 84 -10.26 1.07 -13.78
N GLY A 85 -10.09 2.29 -13.27
CA GLY A 85 -10.65 2.77 -12.01
C GLY A 85 -9.85 2.39 -10.76
N THR A 86 -8.65 1.82 -10.89
CA THR A 86 -7.85 1.39 -9.74
C THR A 86 -6.96 2.53 -9.23
N MET A 87 -6.91 2.69 -7.91
CA MET A 87 -5.95 3.55 -7.23
C MET A 87 -4.74 2.75 -6.74
N VAL A 88 -3.53 3.25 -6.97
CA VAL A 88 -2.28 2.67 -6.44
C VAL A 88 -1.61 3.70 -5.55
N VAL A 89 -1.37 3.34 -4.29
CA VAL A 89 -0.73 4.21 -3.30
C VAL A 89 0.60 3.61 -2.87
N LEU A 90 1.67 4.39 -2.99
CA LEU A 90 2.98 4.03 -2.46
C LEU A 90 3.09 4.44 -0.99
N GLU A 91 3.27 3.46 -0.09
CA GLU A 91 3.55 3.72 1.33
C GLU A 91 5.00 3.45 1.71
N SER A 92 5.68 2.54 1.00
CA SER A 92 7.10 2.24 1.22
C SER A 92 7.96 3.50 1.25
N THR A 93 8.79 3.62 2.29
CA THR A 93 9.74 4.74 2.42
C THR A 93 10.66 4.80 1.22
N THR A 94 10.67 5.95 0.55
CA THR A 94 11.44 6.18 -0.68
C THR A 94 11.87 7.63 -0.80
N TYR A 95 12.52 7.99 -1.90
CA TYR A 95 12.89 9.36 -2.24
C TYR A 95 11.79 10.10 -3.03
N PRO A 96 11.70 11.44 -2.94
CA PRO A 96 10.76 12.23 -3.73
C PRO A 96 10.89 11.95 -5.23
N GLY A 97 9.78 11.79 -5.93
CA GLY A 97 9.77 11.46 -7.36
C GLY A 97 9.59 9.98 -7.67
N THR A 98 9.68 9.06 -6.69
CA THR A 98 9.50 7.62 -6.99
C THR A 98 8.11 7.30 -7.57
N THR A 99 7.05 8.00 -7.13
CA THR A 99 5.70 7.80 -7.68
C THR A 99 5.65 8.19 -9.17
N GLU A 100 6.20 9.34 -9.55
CA GLU A 100 6.18 9.83 -10.94
C GLU A 100 7.24 9.18 -11.84
N GLU A 101 8.43 8.91 -11.32
CA GLU A 101 9.60 8.48 -12.10
C GLU A 101 9.73 6.96 -12.19
N VAL A 102 9.13 6.22 -11.25
CA VAL A 102 9.24 4.75 -11.19
C VAL A 102 7.89 4.07 -11.34
N LEU A 103 6.90 4.42 -10.51
CA LEU A 103 5.60 3.74 -10.55
C LEU A 103 4.84 4.06 -11.84
N ALA A 104 4.71 5.35 -12.16
CA ALA A 104 3.97 5.82 -13.32
C ALA A 104 4.40 5.14 -14.65
N PRO A 105 5.70 5.12 -15.03
CA PRO A 105 6.09 4.47 -16.28
C PRO A 105 5.82 2.96 -16.30
N ILE A 106 6.01 2.25 -15.18
CA ILE A 106 5.74 0.81 -15.10
C ILE A 106 4.23 0.54 -15.23
N LEU A 107 3.39 1.32 -14.57
CA LEU A 107 1.93 1.15 -14.64
C LEU A 107 1.36 1.49 -16.02
N ALA A 108 1.98 2.42 -16.74
CA ALA A 108 1.62 2.74 -18.12
C ALA A 108 1.84 1.56 -19.09
N GLU A 109 2.71 0.60 -18.77
CA GLU A 109 2.91 -0.63 -19.57
C GLU A 109 1.64 -1.51 -19.64
N SER A 110 0.68 -1.32 -18.73
CA SER A 110 -0.63 -1.98 -18.77
C SER A 110 -1.50 -1.53 -19.97
N GLY A 111 -1.15 -0.41 -20.62
CA GLY A 111 -1.93 0.22 -21.68
C GLY A 111 -3.08 1.10 -21.18
N LEU A 112 -3.21 1.28 -19.86
CA LEU A 112 -4.18 2.17 -19.22
C LEU A 112 -3.62 3.59 -19.05
N THR A 113 -4.51 4.57 -19.02
CA THR A 113 -4.15 5.99 -18.94
C THR A 113 -4.05 6.45 -17.47
N LEU A 114 -2.89 6.98 -17.08
CA LEU A 114 -2.70 7.57 -15.75
C LEU A 114 -3.55 8.85 -15.60
N GLY A 115 -4.17 9.02 -14.43
CA GLY A 115 -5.08 10.13 -14.13
C GLY A 115 -6.50 9.97 -14.68
N GLU A 116 -6.74 8.96 -15.51
CA GLU A 116 -8.06 8.63 -16.07
C GLU A 116 -8.51 7.22 -15.68
N ASP A 117 -7.70 6.21 -16.02
CA ASP A 117 -7.95 4.80 -15.73
C ASP A 117 -7.21 4.34 -14.46
N ILE A 118 -6.05 4.92 -14.15
CA ILE A 118 -5.26 4.59 -12.96
C ILE A 118 -4.94 5.86 -12.18
N PHE A 119 -5.18 5.84 -10.87
CA PHE A 119 -4.90 6.98 -9.98
C PHE A 119 -3.70 6.67 -9.08
N LEU A 120 -2.73 7.59 -9.01
CA LEU A 120 -1.52 7.39 -8.21
C LEU A 120 -1.54 8.24 -6.95
N GLY A 121 -1.19 7.62 -5.83
CA GLY A 121 -1.05 8.25 -4.53
C GLY A 121 0.29 7.97 -3.87
N PHE A 122 0.63 8.80 -2.91
CA PHE A 122 1.73 8.58 -1.97
C PHE A 122 1.25 8.87 -0.56
N SER A 123 1.56 7.98 0.37
CA SER A 123 1.25 8.19 1.78
C SER A 123 2.33 7.56 2.66
N PRO A 124 3.32 8.34 3.12
CA PRO A 124 4.42 7.78 3.87
C PRO A 124 3.94 7.22 5.20
N GLU A 125 4.49 6.07 5.56
CA GLU A 125 4.38 5.49 6.90
C GLU A 125 5.06 6.42 7.94
N ARG A 126 4.47 6.55 9.14
CA ARG A 126 4.94 7.41 10.24
C ARG A 126 4.80 6.78 11.63
N GLU A 127 4.47 5.51 11.73
CA GLU A 127 4.38 4.75 12.97
C GLU A 127 5.77 4.62 13.60
N ASP A 128 5.80 4.87 14.91
CA ASP A 128 6.94 4.59 15.75
C ASP A 128 6.59 3.39 16.62
N PRO A 129 7.15 2.19 16.35
CA PRO A 129 6.83 0.97 17.09
C PRO A 129 7.12 1.06 18.60
N GLY A 130 7.97 2.01 19.03
CA GLY A 130 8.28 2.25 20.44
C GLY A 130 7.31 3.20 21.13
N ASN A 131 6.35 3.78 20.41
CA ASN A 131 5.52 4.87 20.91
C ASN A 131 4.21 4.37 21.52
N ALA A 132 4.14 4.30 22.84
CA ALA A 132 2.94 3.88 23.56
C ALA A 132 1.78 4.90 23.56
N ARG A 133 2.02 6.13 23.08
CA ARG A 133 1.04 7.24 23.15
C ARG A 133 0.15 7.32 21.93
N TYR A 134 0.64 6.91 20.77
CA TYR A 134 -0.09 6.99 19.51
C TYR A 134 -0.28 5.59 18.93
N ASN A 135 -1.48 5.34 18.42
CA ASN A 135 -1.77 4.18 17.57
C ASN A 135 -1.98 4.67 16.12
N THR A 136 -2.05 3.73 15.17
CA THR A 136 -2.23 3.99 13.73
C THR A 136 -3.34 5.01 13.44
N ALA A 137 -4.52 4.87 14.06
CA ALA A 137 -5.66 5.74 13.81
C ALA A 137 -5.42 7.19 14.26
N SER A 138 -4.69 7.37 15.37
CA SER A 138 -4.45 8.69 15.96
C SER A 138 -3.30 9.48 15.33
N ILE A 139 -2.44 8.85 14.52
CA ILE A 139 -1.32 9.52 13.86
C ILE A 139 -1.84 10.24 12.61
N PRO A 140 -1.65 11.56 12.47
CA PRO A 140 -2.07 12.26 11.26
C PRO A 140 -1.35 11.69 10.03
N LYS A 141 -2.13 11.19 9.06
CA LYS A 141 -1.61 10.61 7.83
C LYS A 141 -1.42 11.69 6.78
N ILE A 142 -0.21 11.83 6.27
CA ILE A 142 0.08 12.70 5.13
C ILE A 142 -0.28 11.95 3.86
N VAL A 143 -1.01 12.60 2.96
CA VAL A 143 -1.39 12.01 1.67
C VAL A 143 -1.12 12.99 0.53
N ALA A 144 -0.69 12.46 -0.59
CA ALA A 144 -0.54 13.18 -1.84
C ALA A 144 -1.09 12.31 -2.98
N GLY A 145 -1.66 12.95 -3.99
CA GLY A 145 -2.14 12.26 -5.20
C GLY A 145 -1.67 12.99 -6.44
N SER A 146 -1.37 12.23 -7.50
CA SER A 146 -0.95 12.77 -8.79
C SER A 146 -2.16 13.41 -9.49
N GLY A 147 -2.37 14.70 -9.22
CA GLY A 147 -3.51 15.49 -9.68
C GLY A 147 -4.68 15.52 -8.70
N GLU A 148 -5.66 16.39 -8.99
CA GLU A 148 -6.75 16.71 -8.06
C GLU A 148 -7.62 15.49 -7.73
N MET A 149 -8.02 14.71 -8.74
CA MET A 149 -8.85 13.53 -8.56
C MET A 149 -8.15 12.47 -7.70
N ALA A 150 -6.90 12.15 -8.02
CA ALA A 150 -6.13 11.19 -7.23
C ALA A 150 -5.97 11.67 -5.78
N GLY A 151 -5.73 12.97 -5.55
CA GLY A 151 -5.65 13.54 -4.21
C GLY A 151 -6.94 13.35 -3.40
N GLN A 152 -8.10 13.57 -4.01
CA GLN A 152 -9.41 13.34 -3.36
C GLN A 152 -9.65 11.86 -3.04
N LEU A 153 -9.27 10.96 -3.96
CA LEU A 153 -9.42 9.51 -3.76
C LEU A 153 -8.54 9.00 -2.62
N VAL A 154 -7.28 9.42 -2.58
CA VAL A 154 -6.34 9.02 -1.51
C VAL A 154 -6.80 9.59 -0.17
N GLU A 155 -7.21 10.85 -0.12
CA GLU A 155 -7.74 11.46 1.10
C GLU A 155 -8.98 10.72 1.62
N SER A 156 -9.92 10.38 0.75
CA SER A 156 -11.12 9.61 1.08
C SER A 156 -10.78 8.21 1.62
N LEU A 157 -9.83 7.51 0.99
CA LEU A 157 -9.36 6.21 1.45
C LEU A 157 -8.83 6.28 2.88
N TYR A 158 -7.89 7.19 3.17
CA TYR A 158 -7.28 7.27 4.49
C TYR A 158 -8.20 7.88 5.55
N ALA A 159 -9.18 8.69 5.18
CA ALA A 159 -10.18 9.22 6.11
C ALA A 159 -11.07 8.11 6.71
N GLY A 160 -11.13 6.94 6.07
CA GLY A 160 -11.75 5.74 6.64
C GLY A 160 -10.85 4.94 7.59
N ILE A 161 -9.57 5.31 7.71
CA ILE A 161 -8.54 4.55 8.43
C ILE A 161 -8.00 5.34 9.63
N VAL A 162 -7.81 6.66 9.48
CA VAL A 162 -7.22 7.54 10.50
C VAL A 162 -8.13 8.71 10.87
N ASP A 163 -7.94 9.26 12.06
CA ASP A 163 -8.72 10.38 12.60
C ASP A 163 -8.44 11.69 11.86
N GLN A 164 -7.22 11.85 11.33
CA GLN A 164 -6.79 13.06 10.65
C GLN A 164 -5.96 12.74 9.40
N VAL A 165 -6.45 13.20 8.25
CA VAL A 165 -5.71 13.19 7.00
C VAL A 165 -5.21 14.61 6.70
N VAL A 166 -3.95 14.71 6.26
CA VAL A 166 -3.34 15.96 5.81
C VAL A 166 -2.97 15.80 4.35
N ARG A 167 -3.84 16.29 3.47
CA ARG A 167 -3.59 16.32 2.04
C ARG A 167 -2.60 17.42 1.69
N VAL A 168 -1.54 17.06 0.97
CA VAL A 168 -0.53 18.00 0.45
C VAL A 168 -0.57 18.04 -1.07
N SER A 169 -0.07 19.13 -1.65
CA SER A 169 0.09 19.27 -3.09
C SER A 169 1.34 18.52 -3.56
N THR A 170 1.22 17.82 -4.68
CA THR A 170 2.33 17.39 -5.54
C THR A 170 2.71 18.49 -6.51
#